data_AF-A0A2M9ZU89-F1
#
_entry.id   AF-A0A2M9ZU89-F1
#
_cell.length_a   1.000
_cell.length_b   1.000
_cell.length_c   1.000
_cell.angle_alpha   90.00
_cell.angle_beta   90.00
_cell.angle_gamma   90.00
#
_symmetry.space_group_name_H-M   'P 1'
#
loop_
_entity.id
_entity.type
_entity.pdbx_description
1 polymer ?
#
loop_
_entity_poly.entity_id
_entity_poly.type
_entity_poly.pdbx_seq_one_letter_code
_entity_poly.pdbx_strand_id
1 'polypeptide(L)'
;MNSLTLERKNISDRFTEKEKTKRIIKWIRRSDSKLRKRFSFLKYQNAIGFGITMGSAFGMILLGSLYVMDIIPFWACIIGNGILASFLHEMEHDLIHSIYFKENPKVQNFLFWMVWLFRANTVNPWFRKEIHLLHHKLSGNIEDIEERFISNGMPWGFRRILVMIDPIMAVVLQGPKIRKDAIRYLAKIKAKPIKGPYRLVYLLLWYSFLIWGMISLINWTLGNPIQETGTVANIHNFLNTAAVVYLIPCWLRQSAIQIVSSNMHYYGDVKSLYQQTQVLDSWWILPLHLFCFNFGATHGIHHFVVTQPFYLRQAVAPKVKPFLKKYGIRFNDFESMTRANRYQKEEMDGIAIPA
;
A
#
# COMPACT_ATOMS: atom_id res chain seq x y z
N MET A 1 -39.22 -29.01 31.41
CA MET A 1 -39.27 -27.57 31.05
C MET A 1 -38.14 -27.31 30.05
N ASN A 2 -38.45 -27.23 28.77
CA ASN A 2 -37.47 -26.90 27.72
C ASN A 2 -37.17 -25.40 27.79
N SER A 3 -35.98 -25.06 28.30
CA SER A 3 -35.43 -23.69 28.22
C SER A 3 -35.08 -23.39 26.77
N LEU A 4 -35.99 -22.69 26.07
CA LEU A 4 -35.71 -22.03 24.80
C LEU A 4 -34.70 -20.89 25.03
N THR A 5 -33.42 -21.22 25.05
CA THR A 5 -32.36 -20.22 24.81
C THR A 5 -32.50 -19.76 23.37
N LEU A 6 -33.25 -18.67 23.16
CA LEU A 6 -33.25 -17.90 21.92
C LEU A 6 -31.81 -17.47 21.63
N GLU A 7 -31.11 -18.25 20.80
CA GLU A 7 -29.84 -17.88 20.22
C GLU A 7 -30.02 -16.51 19.57
N ARG A 8 -29.46 -15.45 20.17
CA ARG A 8 -29.47 -14.11 19.60
C ARG A 8 -28.63 -14.17 18.33
N LYS A 9 -29.25 -14.52 17.19
CA LYS A 9 -28.62 -14.43 15.86
C LYS A 9 -27.94 -13.07 15.76
N ASN A 10 -26.64 -13.08 15.49
CA ASN A 10 -25.87 -11.87 15.30
C ASN A 10 -26.56 -11.02 14.23
N ILE A 11 -26.53 -9.70 14.37
CA ILE A 11 -27.21 -8.79 13.43
C ILE A 11 -26.72 -9.03 11.99
N SER A 12 -25.48 -9.48 11.82
CA SER A 12 -24.91 -9.91 10.55
C SER A 12 -25.70 -11.05 9.90
N ASP A 13 -26.24 -11.99 10.66
CA ASP A 13 -26.78 -13.25 10.11
C ASP A 13 -28.21 -13.09 9.57
N ARG A 14 -28.77 -11.89 9.76
CA ARG A 14 -30.10 -11.50 9.28
C ARG A 14 -30.09 -10.88 7.88
N PHE A 15 -28.90 -10.63 7.32
CA PHE A 15 -28.75 -9.94 6.04
C PHE A 15 -27.87 -10.75 5.09
N THR A 16 -28.24 -10.75 3.81
CA THR A 16 -27.37 -11.26 2.73
C THR A 16 -26.13 -10.38 2.58
N GLU A 17 -25.03 -10.90 2.03
CA GLU A 17 -23.81 -10.11 1.78
C GLU A 17 -24.06 -8.86 0.94
N LYS A 18 -24.98 -8.94 -0.02
CA LYS A 18 -25.41 -7.82 -0.86
C LYS A 18 -26.09 -6.72 -0.04
N GLU A 19 -26.94 -7.10 0.92
CA GLU A 19 -27.60 -6.13 1.82
C GLU A 19 -26.61 -5.54 2.82
N LYS A 20 -25.69 -6.35 3.37
CA LYS A 20 -24.60 -5.88 4.23
C LYS A 20 -23.77 -4.82 3.51
N THR A 21 -23.33 -5.11 2.28
CA THR A 21 -22.58 -4.20 1.41
C THR A 21 -23.31 -2.88 1.20
N LYS A 22 -24.59 -2.93 0.80
CA LYS A 22 -25.40 -1.71 0.61
C LYS A 22 -25.50 -0.86 1.88
N ARG A 23 -25.69 -1.50 3.04
CA ARG A 23 -25.78 -0.82 4.33
C ARG A 23 -24.44 -0.19 4.74
N ILE A 24 -23.32 -0.89 4.53
CA ILE A 24 -21.97 -0.38 4.75
C ILE A 24 -21.71 0.85 3.88
N ILE A 25 -21.96 0.77 2.58
CA ILE A 25 -21.80 1.90 1.64
C ILE A 25 -22.64 3.10 2.08
N LYS A 26 -23.91 2.88 2.44
CA LYS A 26 -24.80 3.95 2.93
C LYS A 26 -24.25 4.61 4.19
N TRP A 27 -23.70 3.82 5.13
CA TRP A 27 -23.11 4.32 6.36
C TRP A 27 -21.85 5.15 6.13
N ILE A 28 -20.96 4.67 5.24
CA ILE A 28 -19.74 5.40 4.83
C ILE A 28 -20.13 6.75 4.22
N ARG A 29 -21.02 6.75 3.21
CA ARG A 29 -21.48 7.98 2.55
C ARG A 29 -22.19 8.95 3.49
N ARG A 30 -23.00 8.44 4.43
CA ARG A 30 -23.64 9.28 5.47
C ARG A 30 -22.60 9.93 6.38
N SER A 31 -21.59 9.17 6.80
CA SER A 31 -20.51 9.66 7.67
C SER A 31 -19.68 10.72 6.96
N ASP A 32 -19.34 10.48 5.68
CA ASP A 32 -18.65 11.44 4.81
C ASP A 32 -19.45 12.74 4.64
N SER A 33 -20.73 12.63 4.27
CA SER A 33 -21.60 13.79 4.09
C SER A 33 -21.75 14.61 5.39
N LYS A 34 -21.90 13.95 6.55
CA LYS A 34 -21.96 14.63 7.85
C LYS A 34 -20.66 15.38 8.15
N LEU A 35 -19.51 14.82 7.80
CA LEU A 35 -18.21 15.46 8.00
C LEU A 35 -18.04 16.69 7.09
N ARG A 36 -18.38 16.55 5.79
CA ARG A 36 -18.33 17.66 4.82
C ARG A 36 -19.29 18.80 5.15
N LYS A 37 -20.47 18.49 5.70
CA LYS A 37 -21.41 19.51 6.22
C LYS A 37 -20.86 20.27 7.42
N ARG A 38 -20.07 19.60 8.28
CA ARG A 38 -19.46 20.21 9.47
C ARG A 38 -18.27 21.10 9.13
N PHE A 39 -17.46 20.71 8.14
CA PHE A 39 -16.24 21.40 7.78
C PHE A 39 -16.29 21.89 6.33
N SER A 40 -16.65 23.17 6.16
CA SER A 40 -16.90 23.79 4.85
C SER A 40 -15.68 23.78 3.93
N PHE A 41 -14.46 23.81 4.46
CA PHE A 41 -13.23 23.77 3.66
C PHE A 41 -13.06 22.45 2.88
N LEU A 42 -13.74 21.37 3.29
CA LEU A 42 -13.69 20.06 2.61
C LEU A 42 -14.29 20.08 1.20
N LYS A 43 -14.97 21.16 0.80
CA LYS A 43 -15.40 21.38 -0.58
C LYS A 43 -14.23 21.67 -1.53
N TYR A 44 -13.11 22.18 -1.02
CA TYR A 44 -11.91 22.52 -1.80
C TYR A 44 -11.00 21.30 -2.00
N GLN A 45 -11.58 20.17 -2.41
CA GLN A 45 -10.88 18.88 -2.52
C GLN A 45 -9.62 18.95 -3.40
N ASN A 46 -9.69 19.63 -4.55
CA ASN A 46 -8.54 19.82 -5.43
C ASN A 46 -7.39 20.58 -4.74
N ALA A 47 -7.71 21.64 -4.00
CA ALA A 47 -6.70 22.43 -3.28
C ALA A 47 -6.08 21.61 -2.14
N ILE A 48 -6.87 20.81 -1.42
CA ILE A 48 -6.38 19.90 -0.37
C ILE A 48 -5.43 18.86 -0.97
N GLY A 49 -5.84 18.17 -2.05
CA GLY A 49 -5.00 17.16 -2.70
C GLY A 49 -3.70 17.72 -3.27
N PHE A 50 -3.76 18.92 -3.87
CA PHE A 50 -2.57 19.63 -4.31
C PHE A 50 -1.66 20.01 -3.14
N GLY A 51 -2.22 20.59 -2.08
CA GLY A 51 -1.50 20.99 -0.88
C GLY A 51 -0.81 19.82 -0.16
N ILE A 52 -1.49 18.67 -0.05
CA ILE A 52 -0.89 17.45 0.52
C ILE A 52 0.28 16.98 -0.36
N THR A 53 0.10 16.95 -1.68
CA THR A 53 1.16 16.49 -2.61
C THR A 53 2.39 17.40 -2.54
N MET A 54 2.18 18.72 -2.73
CA MET A 54 3.28 19.68 -2.73
C MET A 54 3.90 19.86 -1.35
N GLY A 55 3.09 19.88 -0.29
CA GLY A 55 3.57 19.95 1.09
C GLY A 55 4.39 18.73 1.48
N SER A 56 3.99 17.54 1.04
CA SER A 56 4.78 16.32 1.30
C SER A 56 6.09 16.31 0.52
N ALA A 57 6.07 16.69 -0.77
CA ALA A 57 7.29 16.81 -1.57
C ALA A 57 8.25 17.86 -0.99
N PHE A 58 7.75 19.04 -0.62
CA PHE A 58 8.54 20.08 0.02
C PHE A 58 9.10 19.63 1.37
N GLY A 59 8.28 19.00 2.21
CA GLY A 59 8.73 18.46 3.49
C GLY A 59 9.84 17.42 3.32
N MET A 60 9.79 16.59 2.29
CA MET A 60 10.85 15.61 2.00
C MET A 60 12.17 16.28 1.61
N ILE A 61 12.10 17.34 0.78
CA ILE A 61 13.28 18.15 0.44
C ILE A 61 13.83 18.81 1.71
N LEU A 62 12.97 19.46 2.50
CA LEU A 62 13.36 20.16 3.72
C LEU A 62 14.06 19.23 4.71
N LEU A 63 13.49 18.07 5.02
CA LEU A 63 14.11 17.09 5.91
C LEU A 63 15.43 16.54 5.35
N GLY A 64 15.51 16.35 4.03
CA GLY A 64 16.77 16.00 3.37
C GLY A 64 17.83 17.08 3.53
N SER A 65 17.48 18.35 3.30
CA SER A 65 18.37 19.49 3.48
C SER A 65 18.82 19.66 4.94
N LEU A 66 17.90 19.55 5.89
CA LEU A 66 18.23 19.61 7.33
C LEU A 66 19.19 18.50 7.75
N TYR A 67 19.06 17.30 7.17
CA TYR A 67 20.01 16.21 7.42
C TYR A 67 21.39 16.50 6.82
N VAL A 68 21.45 16.98 5.57
CA VAL A 68 22.73 17.33 4.91
C VAL A 68 23.45 18.50 5.60
N MET A 69 22.70 19.37 6.29
CA MET A 69 23.23 20.45 7.12
C MET A 69 23.56 20.02 8.56
N ASP A 70 23.48 18.72 8.89
CA ASP A 70 23.69 18.15 10.22
C ASP A 70 22.77 18.73 11.33
N ILE A 71 21.62 19.29 10.96
CA ILE A 71 20.65 19.87 11.90
C ILE A 71 19.78 18.78 12.54
N ILE A 72 19.47 17.71 11.80
CA ILE A 72 18.71 16.57 12.29
C ILE A 72 19.48 15.26 12.11
N PRO A 73 19.34 14.29 13.03
CA PRO A 73 19.99 12.99 12.87
C PRO A 73 19.33 12.15 11.77
N PHE A 74 20.08 11.16 11.26
CA PHE A 74 19.64 10.29 10.16
C PHE A 74 18.27 9.63 10.41
N TRP A 75 17.98 9.19 11.64
CA TRP A 75 16.72 8.51 11.96
C TRP A 75 15.51 9.44 11.84
N ALA A 76 15.68 10.73 12.18
CA ALA A 76 14.60 11.72 12.07
C ALA A 76 14.28 12.01 10.61
N CYS A 77 15.32 12.12 9.76
CA CYS A 77 15.17 12.24 8.31
C CYS A 77 14.45 11.01 7.73
N ILE A 78 14.89 9.80 8.10
CA ILE A 78 14.32 8.55 7.59
C ILE A 78 12.84 8.42 7.94
N ILE A 79 12.49 8.61 9.21
CA ILE A 79 11.12 8.48 9.70
C ILE A 79 10.24 9.56 9.06
N GLY A 80 10.68 10.82 9.06
CA GLY A 80 9.93 11.92 8.49
C GLY A 80 9.67 11.75 6.99
N ASN A 81 10.71 11.41 6.21
CA ASN A 81 10.55 11.17 4.77
C ASN A 81 9.70 9.93 4.49
N GLY A 82 9.78 8.89 5.32
CA GLY A 82 8.94 7.70 5.20
C GLY A 82 7.45 8.03 5.40
N ILE A 83 7.12 8.87 6.39
CA ILE A 83 5.75 9.34 6.64
C ILE A 83 5.24 10.19 5.48
N LEU A 84 6.03 11.17 5.00
CA LEU A 84 5.62 12.02 3.89
C LEU A 84 5.45 11.21 2.58
N ALA A 85 6.31 10.23 2.33
CA ALA A 85 6.16 9.29 1.23
C ALA A 85 4.89 8.42 1.36
N SER A 86 4.41 8.16 2.58
CA SER A 86 3.14 7.47 2.81
C SER A 86 1.93 8.34 2.44
N PHE A 87 1.99 9.66 2.66
CA PHE A 87 0.94 10.58 2.21
C PHE A 87 0.91 10.65 0.68
N LEU A 88 2.07 10.71 0.04
CA LEU A 88 2.18 10.67 -1.42
C LEU A 88 1.64 9.34 -1.99
N HIS A 89 1.73 8.23 -1.25
CA HIS A 89 1.10 6.97 -1.64
C HIS A 89 -0.43 7.05 -1.66
N GLU A 90 -1.02 7.55 -0.58
CA GLU A 90 -2.46 7.71 -0.51
C GLU A 90 -2.97 8.73 -1.54
N MET A 91 -2.20 9.79 -1.80
CA MET A 91 -2.47 10.74 -2.88
C MET A 91 -2.46 10.08 -4.25
N GLU A 92 -1.45 9.26 -4.55
CA GLU A 92 -1.43 8.50 -5.81
C GLU A 92 -2.67 7.62 -5.95
N HIS A 93 -3.02 6.92 -4.88
CA HIS A 93 -4.17 6.03 -4.85
C HIS A 93 -5.49 6.77 -5.12
N ASP A 94 -5.68 7.95 -4.53
CA ASP A 94 -6.82 8.81 -4.84
C ASP A 94 -6.78 9.37 -6.29
N LEU A 95 -5.59 9.76 -6.79
CA LEU A 95 -5.39 10.28 -8.14
C LEU A 95 -5.71 9.24 -9.22
N ILE A 96 -5.40 7.97 -8.95
CA ILE A 96 -5.72 6.82 -9.80
C ILE A 96 -7.24 6.72 -10.05
N HIS A 97 -8.06 7.04 -9.04
CA HIS A 97 -9.53 7.12 -9.17
C HIS A 97 -10.05 8.45 -9.71
N SER A 98 -9.16 9.34 -10.16
CA SER A 98 -9.49 10.68 -10.65
C SER A 98 -10.33 11.50 -9.65
N ILE A 99 -10.04 11.37 -8.36
CA ILE A 99 -10.70 12.10 -7.27
C ILE A 99 -10.35 13.59 -7.29
N TYR A 100 -9.15 13.93 -7.76
CA TYR A 100 -8.66 15.31 -7.88
C TYR A 100 -8.45 15.71 -9.34
N PHE A 101 -8.76 16.98 -9.65
CA PHE A 101 -8.54 17.60 -10.96
C PHE A 101 -9.10 16.78 -12.13
N LYS A 102 -10.27 16.15 -11.96
CA LYS A 102 -10.90 15.25 -12.95
C LYS A 102 -11.02 15.89 -14.35
N GLU A 103 -11.36 17.16 -14.40
CA GLU A 103 -11.53 17.92 -15.65
C GLU A 103 -10.23 18.59 -16.14
N ASN A 104 -9.10 18.39 -15.44
CA ASN A 104 -7.81 18.97 -15.82
C ASN A 104 -6.70 17.89 -15.83
N PRO A 105 -6.58 17.14 -16.94
CA PRO A 105 -5.58 16.08 -17.09
C PRO A 105 -4.14 16.57 -16.96
N LYS A 106 -3.85 17.84 -17.31
CA LYS A 106 -2.50 18.41 -17.20
C LYS A 106 -2.05 18.43 -15.74
N VAL A 107 -2.91 18.94 -14.84
CA VAL A 107 -2.61 18.96 -13.41
C VAL A 107 -2.58 17.55 -12.82
N GLN A 108 -3.48 16.66 -13.23
CA GLN A 108 -3.45 15.27 -12.78
C GLN A 108 -2.14 14.57 -13.17
N ASN A 109 -1.67 14.74 -14.40
CA ASN A 109 -0.40 14.18 -14.86
C ASN A 109 0.81 14.77 -14.13
N PHE A 110 0.77 16.08 -13.83
CA PHE A 110 1.79 16.71 -13.01
C PHE A 110 1.83 16.11 -11.60
N LEU A 111 0.66 15.91 -10.96
CA LEU A 111 0.60 15.28 -9.64
C LEU A 111 1.06 13.82 -9.68
N PHE A 112 0.71 13.05 -10.73
CA PHE A 112 1.26 11.71 -10.93
C PHE A 112 2.79 11.72 -11.05
N TRP A 113 3.34 12.64 -11.84
CA TRP A 113 4.78 12.78 -11.94
C TRP A 113 5.41 13.13 -10.59
N MET A 114 4.81 14.05 -9.83
CA MET A 114 5.30 14.45 -8.51
C MET A 114 5.31 13.29 -7.51
N VAL A 115 4.20 12.57 -7.34
CA VAL A 115 4.12 11.43 -6.40
C VAL A 115 5.07 10.29 -6.79
N TRP A 116 5.45 10.17 -8.06
CA TRP A 116 6.39 9.18 -8.55
C TRP A 116 7.84 9.60 -8.38
N LEU A 117 8.16 10.88 -8.67
CA LEU A 117 9.50 11.44 -8.48
C LEU A 117 9.97 11.26 -7.04
N PHE A 118 9.08 11.40 -6.06
CA PHE A 118 9.38 11.23 -4.64
C PHE A 118 9.27 9.78 -4.14
N ARG A 119 8.94 8.83 -5.02
CA ARG A 119 8.78 7.40 -4.71
C ARG A 119 9.21 6.54 -5.89
N ALA A 120 10.41 6.80 -6.41
CA ALA A 120 10.89 6.20 -7.66
C ALA A 120 11.05 4.67 -7.60
N ASN A 121 10.99 4.06 -6.40
CA ASN A 121 11.08 2.62 -6.22
C ASN A 121 9.83 1.84 -6.64
N THR A 122 8.73 2.52 -6.91
CA THR A 122 7.49 1.89 -7.40
C THR A 122 7.40 1.91 -8.92
N VAL A 123 6.46 1.13 -9.45
CA VAL A 123 6.01 1.30 -10.84
C VAL A 123 5.44 2.70 -11.06
N ASN A 124 5.46 3.17 -12.30
CA ASN A 124 4.94 4.49 -12.61
C ASN A 124 3.40 4.57 -12.38
N PRO A 125 2.88 5.69 -11.89
CA PRO A 125 1.48 5.84 -11.50
C PRO A 125 0.48 5.59 -12.64
N TRP A 126 0.85 5.89 -13.89
CA TRP A 126 -0.05 5.65 -15.04
C TRP A 126 -0.28 4.16 -15.28
N PHE A 127 0.79 3.35 -15.19
CA PHE A 127 0.65 1.89 -15.23
C PHE A 127 -0.12 1.39 -14.01
N ARG A 128 0.23 1.89 -12.82
CA ARG A 128 -0.46 1.54 -11.57
C ARG A 128 -1.97 1.84 -11.65
N LYS A 129 -2.35 2.96 -12.26
CA LYS A 129 -3.75 3.36 -12.46
C LYS A 129 -4.56 2.26 -13.15
N GLU A 130 -4.02 1.69 -14.22
CA GLU A 130 -4.74 0.69 -15.00
C GLU A 130 -4.85 -0.65 -14.26
N ILE A 131 -3.77 -1.12 -13.62
CA ILE A 131 -3.84 -2.36 -12.81
C ILE A 131 -4.71 -2.19 -11.57
N HIS A 132 -4.75 -1.00 -10.96
CA HIS A 132 -5.55 -0.74 -9.77
C HIS A 132 -7.04 -0.67 -10.08
N LEU A 133 -7.43 -0.04 -11.20
CA LEU A 133 -8.81 -0.05 -11.67
C LEU A 133 -9.29 -1.46 -12.05
N LEU A 134 -8.37 -2.32 -12.51
CA LEU A 134 -8.66 -3.75 -12.72
C LEU A 134 -8.79 -4.50 -11.39
N HIS A 135 -7.93 -4.20 -10.41
CA HIS A 135 -7.98 -4.78 -9.08
C HIS A 135 -9.35 -4.58 -8.43
N HIS A 136 -9.97 -3.40 -8.48
CA HIS A 136 -11.35 -3.22 -7.96
C HIS A 136 -12.40 -4.15 -8.57
N LYS A 137 -12.19 -4.59 -9.82
CA LYS A 137 -13.09 -5.50 -10.54
C LYS A 137 -12.76 -6.97 -10.29
N LEU A 138 -11.49 -7.28 -10.07
CA LEU A 138 -10.95 -8.64 -10.03
C LEU A 138 -10.34 -9.00 -8.66
N SER A 139 -10.55 -8.17 -7.64
CA SER A 139 -9.88 -8.31 -6.34
C SER A 139 -10.16 -9.69 -5.74
N GLY A 140 -9.06 -10.36 -5.40
CA GLY A 140 -9.08 -11.73 -4.90
C GLY A 140 -9.13 -12.81 -5.98
N ASN A 141 -9.16 -12.48 -7.27
CA ASN A 141 -9.08 -13.48 -8.35
C ASN A 141 -7.63 -13.74 -8.80
N ILE A 142 -7.42 -14.81 -9.57
CA ILE A 142 -6.10 -15.15 -10.12
C ILE A 142 -5.59 -14.07 -11.07
N GLU A 143 -6.46 -13.30 -11.72
CA GLU A 143 -6.10 -12.22 -12.63
C GLU A 143 -5.84 -10.87 -11.93
N ASP A 144 -5.89 -10.81 -10.61
CA ASP A 144 -5.58 -9.60 -9.83
C ASP A 144 -4.08 -9.29 -9.87
N ILE A 145 -3.68 -8.47 -10.83
CA ILE A 145 -2.27 -8.14 -11.08
C ILE A 145 -1.66 -7.36 -9.91
N GLU A 146 -2.37 -6.36 -9.37
CA GLU A 146 -1.78 -5.43 -8.39
C GLU A 146 -1.43 -6.15 -7.08
N GLU A 147 -2.38 -6.89 -6.52
CA GLU A 147 -2.18 -7.56 -5.23
C GLU A 147 -1.26 -8.78 -5.35
N ARG A 148 -1.30 -9.51 -6.47
CA ARG A 148 -0.39 -10.66 -6.66
C ARG A 148 1.07 -10.23 -6.79
N PHE A 149 1.35 -9.08 -7.42
CA PHE A 149 2.74 -8.57 -7.48
C PHE A 149 3.30 -8.22 -6.10
N ILE A 150 2.44 -7.97 -5.10
CA ILE A 150 2.85 -7.67 -3.73
C ILE A 150 2.66 -8.86 -2.78
N SER A 151 2.55 -10.07 -3.33
CA SER A 151 2.50 -11.37 -2.64
C SER A 151 1.14 -11.91 -2.20
N ASN A 152 0.03 -11.25 -2.52
CA ASN A 152 -1.29 -11.80 -2.21
C ASN A 152 -1.47 -13.17 -2.91
N GLY A 153 -1.97 -14.17 -2.17
CA GLY A 153 -2.12 -15.54 -2.66
C GLY A 153 -0.87 -16.41 -2.54
N MET A 154 0.25 -15.90 -2.01
CA MET A 154 1.44 -16.72 -1.73
C MET A 154 1.36 -17.36 -0.33
N PRO A 155 1.77 -18.64 -0.16
CA PRO A 155 1.96 -19.22 1.16
C PRO A 155 3.09 -18.50 1.91
N TRP A 156 3.07 -18.52 3.25
CA TRP A 156 4.17 -17.95 4.04
C TRP A 156 5.46 -18.70 3.82
N GLY A 157 6.53 -17.93 3.81
CA GLY A 157 7.88 -18.42 3.69
C GLY A 157 8.80 -17.33 3.16
N PHE A 158 10.07 -17.70 3.03
CA PHE A 158 11.13 -16.78 2.61
C PHE A 158 10.84 -16.11 1.25
N ARG A 159 10.30 -16.86 0.28
CA ARG A 159 9.91 -16.31 -1.03
C ARG A 159 8.88 -15.18 -0.92
N ARG A 160 7.88 -15.32 -0.05
CA ARG A 160 6.85 -14.30 0.17
C ARG A 160 7.46 -13.04 0.78
N ILE A 161 8.35 -13.21 1.76
CA ILE A 161 9.08 -12.09 2.39
C ILE A 161 9.87 -11.31 1.33
N LEU A 162 10.64 -12.00 0.48
CA LEU A 162 11.40 -11.37 -0.60
C LEU A 162 10.51 -10.53 -1.53
N VAL A 163 9.35 -11.08 -1.94
CA VAL A 163 8.39 -10.35 -2.79
C VAL A 163 7.86 -9.08 -2.10
N MET A 164 7.59 -9.12 -0.79
CA MET A 164 7.05 -7.97 -0.04
C MET A 164 8.07 -6.88 0.27
N ILE A 165 9.37 -7.19 0.24
CA ILE A 165 10.41 -6.21 0.62
C ILE A 165 11.26 -5.76 -0.56
N ASP A 166 11.26 -6.49 -1.68
CA ASP A 166 12.14 -6.22 -2.80
C ASP A 166 11.38 -6.17 -4.15
N PRO A 167 11.40 -5.02 -4.86
CA PRO A 167 10.69 -4.86 -6.12
C PRO A 167 11.24 -5.68 -7.29
N ILE A 168 12.50 -6.11 -7.25
CA ILE A 168 13.05 -7.02 -8.26
C ILE A 168 12.54 -8.43 -7.98
N MET A 169 12.59 -8.89 -6.73
CA MET A 169 12.08 -10.20 -6.33
C MET A 169 10.59 -10.32 -6.62
N ALA A 170 9.80 -9.27 -6.41
CA ALA A 170 8.41 -9.21 -6.84
C ALA A 170 8.23 -9.51 -8.34
N VAL A 171 9.03 -8.89 -9.20
CA VAL A 171 8.94 -9.11 -10.65
C VAL A 171 9.45 -10.49 -11.05
N VAL A 172 10.60 -10.92 -10.51
CA VAL A 172 11.24 -12.19 -10.87
C VAL A 172 10.41 -13.39 -10.40
N LEU A 173 9.92 -13.36 -9.17
CA LEU A 173 9.24 -14.51 -8.56
C LEU A 173 7.77 -14.60 -8.97
N GLN A 174 7.06 -13.47 -9.11
CA GLN A 174 5.62 -13.47 -9.44
C GLN A 174 5.32 -13.18 -10.91
N GLY A 175 6.18 -12.42 -11.59
CA GLY A 175 5.94 -11.94 -12.95
C GLY A 175 5.58 -13.02 -13.97
N PRO A 176 6.32 -14.15 -14.05
CA PRO A 176 5.99 -15.22 -14.99
C PRO A 176 4.59 -15.83 -14.75
N LYS A 177 4.23 -16.11 -13.49
CA LYS A 177 2.92 -16.68 -13.12
C LYS A 177 1.80 -15.68 -13.41
N ILE A 178 1.94 -14.42 -12.98
CA ILE A 178 0.95 -13.36 -13.24
C ILE A 178 0.80 -13.13 -14.75
N ARG A 179 1.89 -13.12 -15.51
CA ARG A 179 1.83 -12.94 -16.97
C ARG A 179 1.03 -14.04 -17.64
N LYS A 180 1.20 -15.30 -17.21
CA LYS A 180 0.43 -16.44 -17.72
C LYS A 180 -1.06 -16.28 -17.39
N ASP A 181 -1.38 -16.00 -16.14
CA ASP A 181 -2.77 -16.02 -15.65
C ASP A 181 -3.57 -14.79 -16.10
N ALA A 182 -2.94 -13.61 -16.17
CA ALA A 182 -3.61 -12.34 -16.45
C ALA A 182 -3.31 -11.80 -17.86
N ILE A 183 -2.80 -12.63 -18.80
CA ILE A 183 -2.33 -12.19 -20.13
C ILE A 183 -3.37 -11.34 -20.89
N ARG A 184 -4.65 -11.72 -20.80
CA ARG A 184 -5.77 -11.03 -21.47
C ARG A 184 -6.00 -9.63 -20.92
N TYR A 185 -5.73 -9.41 -19.65
CA TYR A 185 -5.86 -8.10 -19.01
C TYR A 185 -4.60 -7.27 -19.20
N LEU A 186 -3.42 -7.87 -19.07
CA LEU A 186 -2.14 -7.22 -19.35
C LEU A 186 -2.07 -6.66 -20.77
N ALA A 187 -2.59 -7.40 -21.77
CA ALA A 187 -2.63 -6.94 -23.17
C ALA A 187 -3.51 -5.69 -23.39
N LYS A 188 -4.43 -5.39 -22.47
CA LYS A 188 -5.32 -4.21 -22.53
C LYS A 188 -4.73 -2.98 -21.82
N ILE A 189 -3.64 -3.14 -21.08
CA ILE A 189 -2.99 -2.04 -20.38
C ILE A 189 -2.26 -1.16 -21.40
N LYS A 190 -2.58 0.14 -21.42
CA LYS A 190 -2.04 1.10 -22.37
C LYS A 190 -0.72 1.70 -21.89
N ALA A 191 -0.64 2.04 -20.60
CA ALA A 191 0.56 2.60 -20.00
C ALA A 191 1.63 1.52 -19.86
N LYS A 192 2.84 1.78 -20.39
CA LYS A 192 3.97 0.86 -20.19
C LYS A 192 4.41 0.84 -18.72
N PRO A 193 4.81 -0.31 -18.17
CA PRO A 193 5.28 -0.43 -16.78
C PRO A 193 6.62 0.29 -16.56
N ILE A 194 7.46 0.35 -17.58
CA ILE A 194 8.72 1.10 -17.58
C ILE A 194 8.45 2.46 -18.22
N LYS A 195 8.70 3.52 -17.45
CA LYS A 195 8.76 4.90 -17.90
C LYS A 195 9.98 5.54 -17.25
N GLY A 196 10.70 6.38 -18.00
CA GLY A 196 11.81 7.21 -17.51
C GLY A 196 12.96 6.44 -16.83
N PRO A 197 13.99 7.16 -16.34
CA PRO A 197 15.14 6.56 -15.67
C PRO A 197 14.94 6.38 -14.16
N TYR A 198 13.90 6.97 -13.56
CA TYR A 198 13.78 7.10 -12.10
C TYR A 198 13.89 5.78 -11.33
N ARG A 199 13.12 4.75 -11.73
CA ARG A 199 13.17 3.44 -11.09
C ARG A 199 14.53 2.76 -11.28
N LEU A 200 15.11 2.88 -12.47
CA LEU A 200 16.43 2.30 -12.74
C LEU A 200 17.51 2.94 -11.86
N VAL A 201 17.52 4.27 -11.78
CA VAL A 201 18.43 5.04 -10.91
C VAL A 201 18.24 4.65 -9.45
N TYR A 202 16.98 4.59 -8.98
CA TYR A 202 16.69 4.13 -7.62
C TYR A 202 17.28 2.74 -7.36
N LEU A 203 17.01 1.76 -8.24
CA LEU A 203 17.46 0.39 -8.03
C LEU A 203 18.98 0.31 -8.06
N LEU A 204 19.64 1.01 -8.98
CA LEU A 204 21.10 1.07 -9.04
C LEU A 204 21.68 1.59 -7.72
N LEU A 205 21.21 2.75 -7.25
CA LEU A 205 21.67 3.32 -5.97
C LEU A 205 21.34 2.39 -4.79
N TRP A 206 20.14 1.79 -4.76
CA TRP A 206 19.72 0.90 -3.69
C TRP A 206 20.60 -0.33 -3.57
N TYR A 207 20.83 -1.05 -4.67
CA TYR A 207 21.69 -2.24 -4.62
C TYR A 207 23.16 -1.89 -4.44
N SER A 208 23.64 -0.77 -5.00
CA SER A 208 24.98 -0.27 -4.68
C SER A 208 25.12 -0.03 -3.18
N PHE A 209 24.14 0.62 -2.53
CA PHE A 209 24.17 0.88 -1.09
C PHE A 209 24.18 -0.43 -0.28
N LEU A 210 23.33 -1.40 -0.63
CA LEU A 210 23.27 -2.69 0.06
C LEU A 210 24.55 -3.50 -0.11
N ILE A 211 25.08 -3.61 -1.32
CA ILE A 211 26.32 -4.36 -1.60
C ILE A 211 27.49 -3.72 -0.86
N TRP A 212 27.62 -2.40 -0.93
CA TRP A 212 28.70 -1.67 -0.27
C TRP A 212 28.62 -1.81 1.25
N GLY A 213 27.42 -1.66 1.82
CA GLY A 213 27.18 -1.88 3.25
C GLY A 213 27.48 -3.31 3.69
N MET A 214 27.14 -4.31 2.87
CA MET A 214 27.46 -5.71 3.14
C MET A 214 28.96 -5.97 3.13
N ILE A 215 29.69 -5.46 2.14
CA ILE A 215 31.16 -5.55 2.08
C ILE A 215 31.79 -4.89 3.30
N SER A 216 31.32 -3.69 3.67
CA SER A 216 31.82 -2.94 4.83
C SER A 216 31.57 -3.72 6.13
N LEU A 217 30.38 -4.29 6.30
CA LEU A 217 30.01 -5.09 7.46
C LEU A 217 30.88 -6.35 7.58
N ILE A 218 31.08 -7.09 6.49
CA ILE A 218 31.93 -8.30 6.48
C ILE A 218 33.37 -7.96 6.84
N ASN A 219 33.93 -6.90 6.29
CA ASN A 219 35.30 -6.49 6.60
C ASN A 219 35.45 -6.03 8.05
N TRP A 220 34.45 -5.31 8.57
CA TRP A 220 34.42 -4.92 9.98
C TRP A 220 34.34 -6.14 10.91
N THR A 221 33.49 -7.14 10.62
CA THR A 221 33.38 -8.35 11.45
C THR A 221 34.62 -9.24 11.39
N LEU A 222 35.37 -9.21 10.29
CA LEU A 222 36.65 -9.90 10.15
C LEU A 222 37.83 -9.13 10.76
N GLY A 223 37.60 -7.97 11.38
CA GLY A 223 38.65 -7.16 12.00
C GLY A 223 39.51 -6.36 11.01
N ASN A 224 39.10 -6.28 9.74
CA ASN A 224 39.81 -5.60 8.66
C ASN A 224 38.98 -4.44 8.08
N PRO A 225 38.55 -3.44 8.88
CA PRO A 225 37.69 -2.36 8.38
C PRO A 225 38.37 -1.60 7.23
N ILE A 226 37.65 -1.45 6.12
CA ILE A 226 38.15 -0.73 4.94
C ILE A 226 38.14 0.77 5.24
N GLN A 227 39.30 1.42 5.13
CA GLN A 227 39.41 2.87 5.14
C GLN A 227 39.46 3.39 3.71
N GLU A 228 38.39 4.03 3.28
CA GLU A 228 38.27 4.58 1.93
C GLU A 228 38.84 6.00 1.88
N THR A 229 39.50 6.34 0.76
CA THR A 229 40.08 7.68 0.55
C THR A 229 39.75 8.20 -0.84
N GLY A 230 39.82 9.53 -1.02
CA GLY A 230 39.64 10.18 -2.32
C GLY A 230 38.24 9.98 -2.91
N THR A 231 38.18 9.74 -4.23
CA THR A 231 36.91 9.64 -4.97
C THR A 231 36.00 8.52 -4.45
N VAL A 232 36.57 7.40 -4.00
CA VAL A 232 35.81 6.26 -3.47
C VAL A 232 35.01 6.68 -2.23
N ALA A 233 35.67 7.34 -1.28
CA ALA A 233 35.04 7.85 -0.06
C ALA A 233 33.91 8.86 -0.38
N ASN A 234 34.12 9.73 -1.37
CA ASN A 234 33.10 10.70 -1.79
C ASN A 234 31.85 10.02 -2.39
N ILE A 235 32.04 8.98 -3.21
CA ILE A 235 30.94 8.21 -3.79
C ILE A 235 30.16 7.47 -2.70
N HIS A 236 30.87 6.82 -1.76
CA HIS A 236 30.23 6.11 -0.66
C HIS A 236 29.49 7.08 0.28
N ASN A 237 30.06 8.25 0.57
CA ASN A 237 29.38 9.28 1.36
C ASN A 237 28.10 9.80 0.68
N PHE A 238 28.16 10.05 -0.64
CA PHE A 238 26.97 10.40 -1.42
C PHE A 238 25.91 9.29 -1.33
N LEU A 239 26.31 8.04 -1.46
CA LEU A 239 25.43 6.89 -1.41
C LEU A 239 24.74 6.74 -0.05
N ASN A 240 25.49 6.93 1.04
CA ASN A 240 24.94 6.94 2.41
C ASN A 240 23.97 8.10 2.62
N THR A 241 24.30 9.29 2.10
CA THR A 241 23.40 10.45 2.13
C THR A 241 22.11 10.17 1.37
N ALA A 242 22.21 9.64 0.14
CA ALA A 242 21.06 9.25 -0.67
C ALA A 242 20.21 8.17 0.02
N ALA A 243 20.86 7.22 0.71
CA ALA A 243 20.17 6.18 1.46
C ALA A 243 19.32 6.74 2.60
N VAL A 244 19.88 7.65 3.41
CA VAL A 244 19.17 8.31 4.51
C VAL A 244 18.04 9.19 4.00
N VAL A 245 18.32 10.05 3.02
CA VAL A 245 17.36 11.04 2.55
C VAL A 245 16.24 10.41 1.72
N TYR A 246 16.54 9.39 0.92
CA TYR A 246 15.61 8.95 -0.13
C TYR A 246 15.40 7.45 -0.21
N LEU A 247 16.46 6.63 -0.21
CA LEU A 247 16.32 5.20 -0.51
C LEU A 247 15.65 4.43 0.63
N ILE A 248 16.17 4.52 1.86
CA ILE A 248 15.60 3.83 3.03
C ILE A 248 14.15 4.28 3.28
N PRO A 249 13.81 5.58 3.28
CA PRO A 249 12.42 6.03 3.42
C PRO A 249 11.47 5.42 2.39
N CYS A 250 11.86 5.43 1.11
CA CYS A 250 11.05 4.88 0.03
C CYS A 250 10.88 3.36 0.17
N TRP A 251 11.95 2.67 0.55
CA TRP A 251 11.96 1.23 0.81
C TRP A 251 11.07 0.87 2.00
N LEU A 252 11.23 1.52 3.15
CA LEU A 252 10.40 1.31 4.34
C LEU A 252 8.91 1.50 4.03
N ARG A 253 8.56 2.59 3.36
CA ARG A 253 7.19 2.84 2.90
C ARG A 253 6.70 1.76 1.93
N GLN A 254 7.55 1.25 1.04
CA GLN A 254 7.18 0.17 0.13
C GLN A 254 6.90 -1.12 0.86
N SER A 255 7.84 -1.56 1.69
CA SER A 255 7.72 -2.81 2.43
C SER A 255 6.52 -2.75 3.36
N ALA A 256 6.31 -1.65 4.06
CA ALA A 256 5.17 -1.47 4.94
C ALA A 256 3.83 -1.59 4.21
N ILE A 257 3.64 -0.88 3.08
CA ILE A 257 2.39 -1.01 2.33
C ILE A 257 2.21 -2.40 1.72
N GLN A 258 3.28 -3.02 1.21
CA GLN A 258 3.20 -4.35 0.60
C GLN A 258 2.84 -5.41 1.63
N ILE A 259 3.46 -5.38 2.81
CA ILE A 259 3.12 -6.27 3.93
C ILE A 259 1.66 -6.03 4.35
N VAL A 260 1.23 -4.79 4.53
CA VAL A 260 -0.13 -4.51 5.00
C VAL A 260 -1.19 -4.85 3.94
N SER A 261 -1.04 -4.38 2.71
CA SER A 261 -2.01 -4.59 1.63
C SER A 261 -2.15 -6.06 1.26
N SER A 262 -1.02 -6.76 1.08
CA SER A 262 -1.04 -8.17 0.70
C SER A 262 -1.61 -9.09 1.79
N ASN A 263 -1.73 -8.63 3.03
CA ASN A 263 -2.30 -9.41 4.11
C ASN A 263 -3.71 -8.97 4.50
N MET A 264 -4.18 -7.83 4.02
CA MET A 264 -5.55 -7.40 4.23
C MET A 264 -6.50 -7.83 3.11
N HIS A 265 -5.99 -8.09 1.91
CA HIS A 265 -6.77 -8.64 0.80
C HIS A 265 -6.88 -10.15 0.91
N TYR A 266 -8.09 -10.66 0.65
CA TYR A 266 -8.31 -12.09 0.49
C TYR A 266 -8.03 -12.53 -0.95
N TYR A 267 -7.81 -13.83 -1.17
CA TYR A 267 -7.41 -14.38 -2.46
C TYR A 267 -7.98 -15.78 -2.73
N GLY A 268 -8.39 -16.00 -3.98
CA GLY A 268 -8.76 -17.27 -4.60
C GLY A 268 -10.22 -17.67 -4.42
N ASP A 269 -10.81 -17.44 -3.26
CA ASP A 269 -12.18 -17.88 -2.88
C ASP A 269 -13.11 -16.69 -2.50
N VAL A 270 -12.78 -15.51 -3.01
CA VAL A 270 -13.54 -14.26 -2.83
C VAL A 270 -14.73 -14.23 -3.79
N LYS A 271 -15.95 -14.20 -3.26
CA LYS A 271 -17.19 -14.26 -4.05
C LYS A 271 -17.88 -12.91 -4.23
N SER A 272 -17.54 -11.92 -3.40
CA SER A 272 -18.23 -10.63 -3.38
C SER A 272 -17.35 -9.51 -2.84
N LEU A 273 -17.74 -8.26 -3.10
CA LEU A 273 -17.10 -7.06 -2.53
C LEU A 273 -16.98 -7.12 -1.00
N TYR A 274 -17.95 -7.76 -0.34
CA TYR A 274 -17.96 -7.92 1.11
C TYR A 274 -16.77 -8.75 1.63
N GLN A 275 -16.28 -9.68 0.81
CA GLN A 275 -15.22 -10.63 1.17
C GLN A 275 -13.82 -10.19 0.72
N GLN A 276 -13.69 -9.09 -0.04
CA GLN A 276 -12.41 -8.71 -0.65
C GLN A 276 -11.32 -8.36 0.37
N THR A 277 -11.70 -7.72 1.48
CA THR A 277 -10.74 -7.20 2.46
C THR A 277 -11.16 -7.49 3.90
N GLN A 278 -10.15 -7.57 4.78
CA GLN A 278 -10.28 -7.42 6.22
C GLN A 278 -9.77 -6.05 6.67
N VAL A 279 -10.11 -5.67 7.90
CA VAL A 279 -9.54 -4.49 8.57
C VAL A 279 -8.36 -4.92 9.44
N LEU A 280 -7.18 -4.37 9.18
CA LEU A 280 -6.01 -4.53 10.05
C LEU A 280 -5.87 -3.26 10.89
N ASP A 281 -6.19 -3.34 12.19
CA ASP A 281 -6.12 -2.19 13.11
C ASP A 281 -5.55 -2.52 14.48
N SER A 282 -4.95 -3.70 14.61
CA SER A 282 -4.22 -4.10 15.82
C SER A 282 -2.97 -3.25 16.03
N TRP A 283 -2.60 -3.07 17.29
CA TRP A 283 -1.41 -2.32 17.70
C TRP A 283 -0.10 -2.92 17.16
N TRP A 284 -0.06 -4.23 16.91
CA TRP A 284 1.09 -4.92 16.31
C TRP A 284 1.46 -4.40 14.90
N ILE A 285 0.48 -3.86 14.17
CA ILE A 285 0.66 -3.36 12.80
C ILE A 285 0.99 -1.85 12.79
N LEU A 286 0.94 -1.18 13.95
CA LEU A 286 1.21 0.25 14.08
C LEU A 286 2.55 0.69 13.48
N PRO A 287 3.68 -0.04 13.67
CA PRO A 287 4.95 0.34 13.04
C PRO A 287 4.87 0.37 11.51
N LEU A 288 4.14 -0.56 10.90
CA LEU A 288 3.92 -0.56 9.45
C LEU A 288 2.98 0.58 9.04
N HIS A 289 1.92 0.82 9.82
CA HIS A 289 0.99 1.92 9.59
C HIS A 289 1.62 3.30 9.64
N LEU A 290 2.72 3.48 10.36
CA LEU A 290 3.49 4.72 10.32
C LEU A 290 3.99 5.04 8.89
N PHE A 291 4.40 4.01 8.16
CA PHE A 291 4.97 4.12 6.82
C PHE A 291 3.97 3.83 5.68
N CYS A 292 2.73 3.47 6.01
CA CYS A 292 1.63 3.32 5.05
C CYS A 292 0.35 4.10 5.45
N PHE A 293 0.47 5.08 6.34
CA PHE A 293 -0.62 5.94 6.80
C PHE A 293 -1.92 5.24 7.17
N ASN A 294 -1.87 4.24 8.07
CA ASN A 294 -3.04 3.46 8.48
C ASN A 294 -3.82 2.81 7.33
N PHE A 295 -3.15 2.47 6.22
CA PHE A 295 -3.79 1.85 5.07
C PHE A 295 -4.57 0.60 5.46
N GLY A 296 -3.99 -0.30 6.27
CA GLY A 296 -4.63 -1.53 6.73
C GLY A 296 -5.94 -1.30 7.50
N ALA A 297 -6.04 -0.18 8.22
CA ALA A 297 -7.21 0.14 9.01
C ALA A 297 -8.34 0.78 8.20
N THR A 298 -8.05 1.31 7.02
CA THR A 298 -9.00 2.17 6.28
C THR A 298 -9.20 1.78 4.84
N HIS A 299 -8.28 1.06 4.20
CA HIS A 299 -8.35 0.72 2.79
C HIS A 299 -9.56 -0.18 2.46
N GLY A 300 -10.05 -1.02 3.37
CA GLY A 300 -11.32 -1.71 3.15
C GLY A 300 -12.51 -0.77 2.89
N ILE A 301 -12.52 0.44 3.46
CA ILE A 301 -13.53 1.48 3.18
C ILE A 301 -13.45 1.93 1.71
N HIS A 302 -12.25 1.99 1.13
CA HIS A 302 -12.01 2.35 -0.27
C HIS A 302 -12.67 1.37 -1.24
N HIS A 303 -12.61 0.07 -0.98
CA HIS A 303 -13.29 -0.93 -1.79
C HIS A 303 -14.81 -0.69 -1.84
N PHE A 304 -15.40 -0.30 -0.71
CA PHE A 304 -16.82 0.04 -0.67
C PHE A 304 -17.14 1.39 -1.34
N VAL A 305 -16.27 2.39 -1.22
CA VAL A 305 -16.47 3.75 -1.74
C VAL A 305 -15.17 4.32 -2.33
N VAL A 306 -14.89 3.95 -3.58
CA VAL A 306 -13.64 4.32 -4.29
C VAL A 306 -13.47 5.83 -4.53
N THR A 307 -14.55 6.60 -4.43
CA THR A 307 -14.54 8.05 -4.67
C THR A 307 -14.30 8.86 -3.39
N GLN A 308 -13.94 8.22 -2.28
CA GLN A 308 -13.65 8.90 -1.01
C GLN A 308 -12.15 9.20 -0.88
N PRO A 309 -11.75 10.48 -0.81
CA PRO A 309 -10.39 10.89 -0.48
C PRO A 309 -9.84 10.21 0.76
N PHE A 310 -8.57 9.84 0.75
CA PHE A 310 -7.95 9.13 1.87
C PHE A 310 -8.08 9.88 3.21
N TYR A 311 -7.88 11.20 3.23
CA TYR A 311 -7.97 11.99 4.45
C TYR A 311 -9.38 11.99 5.06
N LEU A 312 -10.43 11.89 4.22
CA LEU A 312 -11.80 11.70 4.70
C LEU A 312 -12.03 10.28 5.18
N ARG A 313 -11.48 9.30 4.47
CA ARG A 313 -11.50 7.87 4.86
C ARG A 313 -10.95 7.70 6.27
N GLN A 314 -9.80 8.31 6.55
CA GLN A 314 -9.18 8.37 7.89
C GLN A 314 -10.10 9.05 8.90
N ALA A 315 -10.61 10.24 8.60
CA ALA A 315 -11.44 11.01 9.52
C ALA A 315 -12.77 10.31 9.88
N VAL A 316 -13.37 9.54 8.96
CA VAL A 316 -14.60 8.79 9.23
C VAL A 316 -14.35 7.40 9.82
N ALA A 317 -13.13 6.85 9.72
CA ALA A 317 -12.81 5.50 10.15
C ALA A 317 -13.25 5.17 11.60
N PRO A 318 -13.08 6.05 12.61
CA PRO A 318 -13.55 5.77 13.97
C PRO A 318 -15.06 5.49 14.07
N LYS A 319 -15.87 6.07 13.17
CA LYS A 319 -17.33 5.85 13.11
C LYS A 319 -17.73 4.72 12.17
N VAL A 320 -16.90 4.41 11.18
CA VAL A 320 -17.16 3.39 10.16
C VAL A 320 -16.73 2.02 10.65
N LYS A 321 -15.55 1.86 11.27
CA LYS A 321 -15.01 0.56 11.71
C LYS A 321 -15.96 -0.23 12.62
N PRO A 322 -16.61 0.35 13.64
CA PRO A 322 -17.60 -0.38 14.45
C PRO A 322 -18.78 -0.90 13.61
N PHE A 323 -19.17 -0.17 12.57
CA PHE A 323 -20.22 -0.58 11.65
C PHE A 323 -19.75 -1.70 10.72
N LEU A 324 -18.52 -1.65 10.21
CA LEU A 324 -17.92 -2.76 9.46
C LEU A 324 -17.94 -4.04 10.29
N LYS A 325 -17.46 -3.96 11.55
CA LYS A 325 -17.47 -5.09 12.49
C LYS A 325 -18.88 -5.60 12.77
N LYS A 326 -19.85 -4.70 13.00
CA LYS A 326 -21.26 -5.05 13.21
C LYS A 326 -21.89 -5.83 12.05
N TYR A 327 -21.49 -5.55 10.81
CA TYR A 327 -21.98 -6.25 9.64
C TYR A 327 -21.15 -7.47 9.26
N GLY A 328 -20.10 -7.79 10.04
CA GLY A 328 -19.32 -9.02 9.93
C GLY A 328 -18.07 -8.94 9.05
N ILE A 329 -17.61 -7.72 8.70
CA ILE A 329 -16.27 -7.57 8.12
C ILE A 329 -15.26 -8.05 9.15
N ARG A 330 -14.30 -8.86 8.72
CA ARG A 330 -13.28 -9.44 9.59
C ARG A 330 -12.25 -8.39 10.00
N PHE A 331 -11.76 -8.51 11.22
CA PHE A 331 -10.75 -7.63 11.79
C PHE A 331 -9.59 -8.49 12.26
N ASN A 332 -8.38 -8.14 11.83
CA ASN A 332 -7.14 -8.80 12.28
C ASN A 332 -7.22 -10.34 12.19
N ASP A 333 -7.81 -10.85 11.09
CA ASP A 333 -7.79 -12.25 10.69
C ASP A 333 -6.38 -12.61 10.20
N PHE A 334 -5.43 -12.59 11.13
CA PHE A 334 -4.04 -12.97 10.89
C PHE A 334 -3.92 -14.45 10.56
N GLU A 335 -4.92 -15.27 10.84
CA GLU A 335 -4.94 -16.67 10.42
C GLU A 335 -5.10 -16.81 8.90
N SER A 336 -5.70 -15.84 8.19
CA SER A 336 -5.79 -15.89 6.72
C SER A 336 -4.41 -15.99 6.08
N MET A 337 -3.41 -15.38 6.72
CA MET A 337 -2.02 -15.40 6.33
C MET A 337 -1.52 -16.85 6.13
N THR A 338 -1.76 -17.75 7.08
CA THR A 338 -1.31 -19.17 7.02
C THR A 338 -1.95 -19.95 5.87
N ARG A 339 -3.09 -19.47 5.36
CA ARG A 339 -3.87 -20.07 4.28
C ARG A 339 -3.71 -19.34 2.95
N ALA A 340 -2.56 -18.69 2.72
CA ALA A 340 -2.30 -17.89 1.52
C ALA A 340 -3.40 -16.83 1.25
N ASN A 341 -3.92 -16.23 2.32
CA ASN A 341 -4.98 -15.23 2.33
C ASN A 341 -6.33 -15.70 1.79
N ARG A 342 -6.65 -17.00 1.86
CA ARG A 342 -8.01 -17.49 1.57
C ARG A 342 -9.02 -16.89 2.55
N TYR A 343 -10.25 -16.66 2.09
CA TYR A 343 -11.35 -16.18 2.91
C TYR A 343 -11.97 -17.31 3.73
N GLN A 344 -12.19 -18.51 3.17
CA GLN A 344 -12.73 -19.65 3.91
C GLN A 344 -11.66 -20.30 4.80
N LYS A 345 -12.05 -20.71 6.00
CA LYS A 345 -11.16 -21.33 7.00
C LYS A 345 -10.92 -22.82 6.74
N GLU A 346 -11.93 -23.51 6.23
CA GLU A 346 -11.87 -24.92 5.87
C GLU A 346 -11.52 -25.05 4.39
N GLU A 347 -10.75 -26.10 4.05
CA GLU A 347 -10.65 -26.54 2.65
C GLU A 347 -12.06 -26.87 2.17
N MET A 348 -12.46 -26.35 1.02
CA MET A 348 -13.63 -26.91 0.35
C MET A 348 -13.29 -28.36 0.05
N ASP A 349 -13.95 -29.30 0.75
CA ASP A 349 -13.79 -30.74 0.59
C ASP A 349 -13.53 -31.12 -0.88
N GLY A 350 -12.34 -31.66 -1.14
CA GLY A 350 -12.05 -32.41 -2.36
C GLY A 350 -11.47 -31.65 -3.56
N ILE A 351 -11.12 -30.37 -3.48
CA ILE A 351 -10.37 -29.70 -4.56
C ILE A 351 -9.06 -29.15 -4.01
N ALA A 352 -7.98 -29.89 -4.23
CA ALA A 352 -6.63 -29.34 -4.13
C ALA A 352 -6.49 -28.22 -5.18
N ILE A 353 -6.56 -26.97 -4.74
CA ILE A 353 -6.35 -25.81 -5.61
C ILE A 353 -4.85 -25.56 -5.67
N PRO A 354 -4.21 -25.57 -6.86
CA PRO A 354 -2.76 -25.52 -6.98
C PRO A 354 -2.19 -24.25 -6.34
N ALA A 355 -1.11 -24.43 -5.57
CA ALA A 355 -0.33 -23.37 -4.93
C ALA A 355 0.26 -22.37 -5.92
#